data_AF-A0A7C6E3P1-F1
#
_entry.id   AF-A0A7C6E3P1-F1
#
_cell.length_a   1.000
_cell.length_b   1.000
_cell.length_c   1.000
_cell.angle_alpha   90.00
_cell.angle_beta   90.00
_cell.angle_gamma   90.00
#
_symmetry.space_group_name_H-M   'P 1'
#
loop_
_entity.id
_entity.type
_entity.pdbx_description
1 polymer ?
#
loop_
_entity_poly.entity_id
_entity_poly.type
_entity_poly.pdbx_seq_one_letter_code
_entity_poly.pdbx_strand_id
1 'polypeptide(L)'
;MKRRTLLGLLLSFPLARAQCPPTPALTEGPYYLREVPRRRDLREGLPGIPLRLTLRVQERACRPLGGVRVDLWHTDALGRYSGVNAPGVFCRGWQPTDNQGQAEFLTLFPGWYPSRTPHLHLRVEAGGRSFATQ
;
A
#
# COMPACT_ATOMS: atom_id res chain seq x y z
N MET A 1 -33.99 17.67 -58.57
CA MET A 1 -33.25 16.83 -57.60
C MET A 1 -32.91 17.66 -56.36
N LYS A 2 -33.62 17.48 -55.23
CA LYS A 2 -33.38 18.22 -53.98
C LYS A 2 -32.44 17.40 -53.09
N ARG A 3 -31.20 17.86 -52.91
CA ARG A 3 -30.24 17.25 -51.97
C ARG A 3 -30.61 17.67 -50.54
N ARG A 4 -30.98 16.71 -49.69
CA ARG A 4 -31.21 16.91 -48.26
C ARG A 4 -29.89 16.64 -47.53
N THR A 5 -29.30 17.68 -46.96
CA THR A 5 -28.13 17.58 -46.10
C THR A 5 -28.60 17.18 -44.70
N LEU A 6 -28.27 15.97 -44.25
CA LEU A 6 -28.45 15.57 -42.86
C LEU A 6 -27.30 16.16 -42.03
N LEU A 7 -27.61 17.12 -41.17
CA LEU A 7 -26.72 17.61 -40.13
C LEU A 7 -26.75 16.60 -38.98
N GLY A 8 -25.72 15.76 -38.88
CA GLY A 8 -25.58 14.79 -37.79
C GLY A 8 -25.18 15.52 -36.50
N LEU A 9 -26.06 15.50 -35.50
CA LEU A 9 -25.78 16.00 -34.16
C LEU A 9 -24.89 14.97 -33.45
N LEU A 10 -23.58 15.24 -33.35
CA LEU A 10 -22.65 14.43 -32.56
C LEU A 10 -22.87 14.72 -31.07
N LEU A 11 -23.78 13.95 -30.45
CA LEU A 11 -23.91 13.90 -29.00
C LEU A 11 -22.64 13.28 -28.40
N SER A 12 -21.77 14.14 -27.88
CA SER A 12 -20.59 13.73 -27.13
C SER A 12 -21.02 13.29 -25.74
N PHE A 13 -21.25 12.00 -25.55
CA PHE A 13 -21.45 11.44 -24.21
C PHE A 13 -20.12 11.47 -23.44
N PRO A 14 -20.03 12.12 -22.27
CA PRO A 14 -18.83 12.06 -21.46
C PRO A 14 -18.60 10.60 -21.05
N LEU A 15 -17.44 10.05 -21.43
CA LEU A 15 -16.99 8.76 -20.93
C LEU A 15 -16.95 8.82 -19.39
N ALA A 16 -17.57 7.83 -18.75
CA ALA A 16 -17.53 7.71 -17.30
C ALA A 16 -16.07 7.75 -16.82
N ARG A 17 -15.72 8.72 -15.96
CA ARG A 17 -14.38 8.78 -15.37
C ARG A 17 -14.15 7.53 -14.54
N ALA A 18 -13.04 6.85 -14.80
CA ALA A 18 -12.58 5.77 -13.92
C ALA A 18 -12.45 6.33 -12.50
N GLN A 19 -13.22 5.75 -11.57
CA GLN A 19 -13.22 6.12 -10.18
C GLN A 19 -12.56 5.00 -9.38
N CYS A 20 -11.58 5.35 -8.55
CA CYS A 20 -10.93 4.42 -7.64
C CYS A 20 -11.52 4.64 -6.24
N PRO A 21 -12.33 3.70 -5.72
CA PRO A 21 -12.85 3.79 -4.37
C PRO A 21 -11.69 3.90 -3.37
N PRO A 22 -11.80 4.76 -2.35
CA PRO A 22 -10.74 4.90 -1.35
C PRO A 22 -10.60 3.60 -0.56
N THR A 23 -9.36 3.14 -0.37
CA THR A 23 -9.05 2.09 0.61
C THR A 23 -9.48 2.56 2.01
N PRO A 24 -10.17 1.71 2.80
CA PRO A 24 -10.54 2.07 4.17
C PRO A 24 -9.29 2.37 5.02
N ALA A 25 -9.36 3.45 5.79
CA ALA A 25 -8.37 3.72 6.82
C ALA A 25 -8.65 2.85 8.04
N LEU A 26 -7.60 2.33 8.67
CA LEU A 26 -7.66 1.61 9.95
C LEU A 26 -6.66 2.24 10.93
N THR A 27 -6.77 1.86 12.20
CA THR A 27 -5.88 2.37 13.24
C THR A 27 -4.44 1.94 12.99
N GLU A 28 -3.49 2.86 13.17
CA GLU A 28 -2.05 2.59 13.04
C GLU A 28 -1.58 1.55 14.08
N GLY A 29 -2.16 1.59 15.28
CA GLY A 29 -1.73 0.76 16.40
C GLY A 29 -0.43 1.27 17.04
N PRO A 30 -0.01 0.67 18.17
CA PRO A 30 1.05 1.23 19.01
C PRO A 30 2.47 0.91 18.55
N TYR A 31 2.64 0.09 17.51
CA TYR A 31 3.94 -0.50 17.16
C TYR A 31 4.57 0.05 15.89
N TYR A 32 4.11 1.20 15.40
CA TYR A 32 4.75 1.91 14.30
C TYR A 32 6.10 2.47 14.74
N LEU A 33 7.12 2.30 13.89
CA LEU A 33 8.45 2.86 14.07
C LEU A 33 8.83 3.59 12.77
N ARG A 34 9.13 4.89 12.86
CA ARG A 34 9.51 5.70 11.69
C ARG A 34 10.92 5.42 11.20
N GLU A 35 11.86 5.33 12.14
CA GLU A 35 13.28 5.15 11.85
C GLU A 35 13.57 3.67 11.59
N VAL A 36 13.18 3.22 10.39
CA VAL A 36 13.38 1.86 9.88
C VAL A 36 14.08 1.92 8.51
N PRO A 37 14.85 0.88 8.14
CA PRO A 37 15.62 0.90 6.91
C PRO A 37 14.75 0.95 5.64
N ARG A 38 15.24 1.66 4.63
CA ARG A 38 14.71 1.56 3.26
C ARG A 38 15.19 0.25 2.64
N ARG A 39 14.31 -0.73 2.52
CA ARG A 39 14.64 -2.04 1.93
C ARG A 39 13.42 -2.75 1.38
N ARG A 40 13.66 -3.58 0.37
CA ARG A 40 12.65 -4.40 -0.30
C ARG A 40 12.44 -5.73 0.42
N ASP A 41 13.51 -6.36 0.90
CA ASP A 41 13.46 -7.62 1.64
C ASP A 41 13.42 -7.36 3.15
N LEU A 42 12.34 -7.76 3.81
CA LEU A 42 12.10 -7.54 5.24
C LEU A 42 12.34 -8.79 6.09
N ARG A 43 12.71 -9.92 5.47
CA ARG A 43 12.71 -11.23 6.14
C ARG A 43 13.85 -11.39 7.15
N GLU A 44 14.99 -10.74 6.90
CA GLU A 44 16.21 -10.85 7.73
C GLU A 44 16.63 -12.31 8.04
N GLY A 45 16.35 -13.25 7.12
CA GLY A 45 16.66 -14.67 7.31
C GLY A 45 15.75 -15.41 8.30
N LEU A 46 14.69 -14.77 8.81
CA LEU A 46 13.73 -15.41 9.71
C LEU A 46 12.95 -16.54 9.02
N PRO A 47 12.59 -17.61 9.76
CA PRO A 47 11.74 -18.67 9.25
C PRO A 47 10.30 -18.18 9.07
N GLY A 48 9.59 -18.75 8.09
CA GLY A 48 8.18 -18.46 7.83
C GLY A 48 7.79 -18.72 6.37
N ILE A 49 6.54 -18.41 6.03
CA ILE A 49 6.03 -18.52 4.66
C ILE A 49 6.38 -17.22 3.91
N PRO A 50 7.18 -17.25 2.83
CA PRO A 50 7.49 -16.05 2.07
C PRO A 50 6.24 -15.42 1.44
N LEU A 51 6.16 -14.09 1.50
CA LEU A 51 5.11 -13.29 0.90
C LEU A 51 5.74 -12.20 0.02
N ARG A 52 5.35 -12.14 -1.26
CA ARG A 52 5.66 -11.01 -2.14
C ARG A 52 4.44 -10.09 -2.19
N LEU A 53 4.64 -8.83 -1.87
CA LEU A 53 3.59 -7.83 -1.83
C LEU A 53 3.94 -6.69 -2.80
N THR A 54 3.02 -6.39 -3.71
CA THR A 54 3.08 -5.20 -4.57
C THR A 54 1.87 -4.34 -4.26
N LEU A 55 2.11 -3.12 -3.81
CA LEU A 55 1.08 -2.15 -3.45
C LEU A 55 1.06 -1.04 -4.49
N ARG A 56 -0.12 -0.60 -4.91
CA ARG A 56 -0.27 0.58 -5.78
C ARG A 56 -0.91 1.72 -5.00
N VAL A 57 -0.22 2.86 -4.96
CA VAL A 57 -0.74 4.12 -4.41
C VAL A 57 -1.23 4.99 -5.56
N GLN A 58 -2.47 5.44 -5.46
CA GLN A 58 -3.13 6.22 -6.49
C GLN A 58 -4.18 7.18 -5.89
N GLU A 59 -4.54 8.20 -6.66
CA GLU A 59 -5.60 9.14 -6.31
C GLU A 59 -7.01 8.56 -6.57
N ARG A 60 -8.05 9.26 -6.12
CA ARG A 60 -9.45 8.91 -6.40
C ARG A 60 -9.78 8.88 -7.89
N ALA A 61 -9.07 9.67 -8.68
CA ALA A 61 -9.16 9.68 -10.15
C ALA A 61 -8.30 8.58 -10.82
N CYS A 62 -7.84 7.57 -10.06
CA CYS A 62 -7.01 6.47 -10.51
C CYS A 62 -5.64 6.87 -11.09
N ARG A 63 -5.15 8.07 -10.77
CA ARG A 63 -3.81 8.51 -11.16
C ARG A 63 -2.78 7.92 -10.19
N PRO A 64 -1.75 7.18 -10.66
CA PRO A 64 -0.70 6.65 -9.80
C PRO A 64 0.12 7.79 -9.17
N LEU A 65 0.57 7.58 -7.94
CA LEU A 65 1.40 8.52 -7.21
C LEU A 65 2.82 7.97 -7.05
N GLY A 66 3.79 8.55 -7.75
CA GLY A 66 5.21 8.20 -7.65
C GLY A 66 5.97 8.97 -6.57
N GLY A 67 7.04 8.37 -6.04
CA GLY A 67 7.90 8.96 -5.01
C GLY A 67 7.28 9.01 -3.61
N VAL A 68 6.12 8.40 -3.40
CA VAL A 68 5.40 8.38 -2.13
C VAL A 68 5.99 7.32 -1.21
N ARG A 69 6.30 7.68 0.04
CA ARG A 69 6.78 6.71 1.04
C ARG A 69 5.65 5.77 1.45
N VAL A 70 5.93 4.46 1.36
CA VAL A 70 5.09 3.39 1.88
C VAL A 70 5.89 2.63 2.93
N ASP A 71 5.43 2.65 4.17
CA ASP A 71 5.94 1.86 5.28
C ASP A 71 5.12 0.57 5.42
N LEU A 72 5.81 -0.55 5.64
CA LEU A 72 5.23 -1.85 5.97
C LEU A 72 5.83 -2.36 7.27
N TRP A 73 4.99 -2.77 8.21
CA TRP A 73 5.42 -3.49 9.41
C TRP A 73 4.43 -4.57 9.84
N HIS A 74 4.93 -5.64 10.42
CA HIS A 74 4.11 -6.71 10.98
C HIS A 74 4.93 -7.58 11.94
N THR A 75 4.28 -8.58 12.52
CA THR A 75 4.91 -9.61 13.34
C THR A 75 5.74 -10.59 12.51
N ASP A 76 6.77 -11.20 13.11
CA ASP A 76 7.32 -12.45 12.55
C ASP A 76 6.28 -13.60 12.58
N ALA A 77 6.66 -14.77 12.07
CA ALA A 77 5.78 -15.95 12.05
C ALA A 77 5.34 -16.44 13.45
N LEU A 78 5.98 -15.96 14.53
CA LEU A 78 5.66 -16.30 15.91
C LEU A 78 4.85 -15.22 16.64
N GLY A 79 4.42 -14.16 15.94
CA GLY A 79 3.61 -13.10 16.53
C GLY A 79 4.41 -12.02 17.27
N ARG A 80 5.73 -11.91 17.04
CA ARG A 80 6.59 -10.93 17.71
C ARG A 80 6.85 -9.71 16.83
N TYR A 81 6.78 -8.53 17.43
CA TYR A 81 7.15 -7.27 16.80
C TYR A 81 8.60 -6.90 17.15
N SER A 82 9.43 -6.77 16.12
CA SER A 82 10.78 -6.22 16.26
C SER A 82 10.74 -4.81 16.84
N GLY A 83 11.69 -4.48 17.73
CA GLY A 83 11.75 -3.21 18.44
C GLY A 83 10.70 -3.02 19.54
N VAL A 84 9.87 -4.03 19.82
CA VAL A 84 8.82 -3.98 20.86
C VAL A 84 9.00 -5.11 21.86
N ASN A 85 8.70 -6.35 21.45
CA ASN A 85 8.85 -7.55 22.28
C ASN A 85 9.87 -8.55 21.72
N ALA A 86 10.60 -8.14 20.68
CA ALA A 86 11.76 -8.83 20.14
C ALA A 86 12.82 -7.80 19.70
N PRO A 87 14.13 -8.09 19.83
CA PRO A 87 15.19 -7.20 19.38
C PRO A 87 15.26 -7.13 17.84
N GLY A 88 15.97 -6.13 17.33
CA GLY A 88 16.19 -5.92 15.89
C GLY A 88 15.09 -5.13 15.21
N VAL A 89 15.07 -5.17 13.87
CA VAL A 89 14.15 -4.39 13.02
C VAL A 89 13.50 -5.23 11.92
N PHE A 90 13.52 -6.56 12.03
CA PHE A 90 12.92 -7.48 11.05
C PHE A 90 11.44 -7.20 10.78
N CYS A 91 10.94 -7.64 9.62
CA CYS A 91 9.55 -7.44 9.18
C CYS A 91 9.11 -5.96 9.19
N ARG A 92 10.07 -5.03 9.08
CA ARG A 92 9.85 -3.58 8.95
C ARG A 92 10.70 -3.02 7.83
N GLY A 93 10.13 -2.08 7.07
CA GLY A 93 10.86 -1.29 6.12
C GLY A 93 9.94 -0.36 5.35
N TRP A 94 10.55 0.49 4.53
CA TRP A 94 9.80 1.37 3.64
C TRP A 94 10.37 1.35 2.23
N GLN A 95 9.50 1.68 1.26
CA GLN A 95 9.85 1.88 -0.14
C GLN A 95 9.13 3.13 -0.66
N PRO A 96 9.80 3.98 -1.47
CA PRO A 96 9.08 4.95 -2.28
C PRO A 96 8.36 4.21 -3.42
N THR A 97 7.20 4.71 -3.82
CA THR A 97 6.53 4.22 -5.03
C THR A 97 7.29 4.60 -6.30
N ASP A 98 7.23 3.75 -7.31
CA ASP A 98 7.74 4.03 -8.65
C ASP A 98 6.79 4.96 -9.46
N ASN A 99 7.12 5.21 -10.73
CA ASN A 99 6.31 6.05 -11.62
C ASN A 99 4.91 5.47 -11.93
N GLN A 100 4.69 4.18 -11.66
CA GLN A 100 3.39 3.50 -11.75
C GLN A 100 2.66 3.44 -10.40
N GLY A 101 3.19 4.15 -9.39
CA GLY A 101 2.66 4.18 -8.05
C GLY A 101 2.93 2.90 -7.26
N GLN A 102 3.85 2.05 -7.69
CA GLN A 102 4.07 0.74 -7.08
C GLN A 102 5.18 0.74 -6.04
N ALA A 103 4.91 0.14 -4.88
CA ALA A 103 5.90 -0.18 -3.85
C ALA A 103 5.89 -1.69 -3.62
N GLU A 104 7.07 -2.30 -3.59
CA GLU A 104 7.20 -3.75 -3.54
C GLU A 104 7.96 -4.19 -2.29
N PHE A 105 7.52 -5.30 -1.70
CA PHE A 105 8.15 -5.90 -0.53
C PHE A 105 8.24 -7.42 -0.70
N LEU A 106 9.34 -7.99 -0.22
CA LEU A 106 9.50 -9.41 0.04
C LEU A 106 9.56 -9.59 1.54
N THR A 107 8.58 -10.29 2.11
CA THR A 107 8.43 -10.46 3.56
C THR A 107 7.94 -11.86 3.89
N LEU A 108 7.39 -12.06 5.10
CA LEU A 108 6.79 -13.29 5.58
C LEU A 108 5.29 -13.08 5.86
N PHE A 109 4.50 -14.16 5.75
CA PHE A 109 3.14 -14.17 6.28
C PHE A 109 3.19 -13.93 7.81
N PRO A 110 2.39 -12.99 8.36
CA PRO A 110 2.49 -12.61 9.76
C PRO A 110 1.96 -13.71 10.70
N GLY A 111 2.62 -13.87 11.84
CA GLY A 111 2.16 -14.74 12.91
C GLY A 111 1.00 -14.11 13.70
N TRP A 112 0.16 -14.97 14.28
CA TRP A 112 -0.91 -14.55 15.20
C TRP A 112 -0.33 -14.05 16.52
N TYR A 113 -1.02 -13.11 17.15
CA TYR A 113 -0.80 -12.71 18.54
C TYR A 113 -2.16 -12.43 19.22
N PRO A 114 -2.25 -12.51 20.57
CA PRO A 114 -3.51 -12.38 21.28
C PRO A 114 -4.33 -11.15 20.87
N SER A 115 -5.65 -11.31 20.79
CA SER A 115 -6.68 -10.30 20.46
C SER A 115 -6.80 -9.84 19.00
N ARG A 116 -5.96 -10.33 18.07
CA ARG A 116 -5.95 -9.83 16.69
C ARG A 116 -5.79 -10.96 15.67
N THR A 117 -6.48 -10.86 14.53
CA THR A 117 -6.21 -11.70 13.35
C THR A 117 -4.81 -11.40 12.80
N PRO A 118 -4.09 -12.30 12.13
CA PRO A 118 -2.87 -11.95 11.39
C PRO A 118 -3.13 -10.82 10.38
N HIS A 119 -2.25 -9.81 10.33
CA HIS A 119 -2.40 -8.62 9.50
C HIS A 119 -1.05 -7.96 9.17
N LEU A 120 -1.07 -7.06 8.18
CA LEU A 120 0.10 -6.31 7.71
C LEU A 120 -0.19 -4.82 7.87
N HIS A 121 0.51 -4.13 8.76
CA HIS A 121 0.29 -2.70 8.87
C HIS A 121 0.94 -1.94 7.71
N LEU A 122 0.19 -0.99 7.16
CA LEU A 122 0.63 -0.12 6.08
C LEU A 122 0.45 1.34 6.47
N ARG A 123 1.44 2.17 6.14
CA ARG A 123 1.35 3.62 6.26
C ARG A 123 1.92 4.29 5.03
N VAL A 124 1.20 5.28 4.51
CA VAL A 124 1.52 5.99 3.28
C VAL A 124 1.64 7.48 3.58
N GLU A 125 2.73 8.11 3.16
CA GLU A 125 2.95 9.55 3.32
C GLU A 125 2.97 10.28 1.98
N ALA A 126 1.91 11.04 1.69
CA ALA A 126 1.77 11.78 0.45
C ALA A 126 1.31 13.22 0.74
N GLY A 127 2.02 14.20 0.16
CA GLY A 127 1.64 15.63 0.26
C GLY A 127 1.49 16.15 1.70
N GLY A 128 2.38 15.73 2.60
CA GLY A 128 2.36 16.13 4.02
C GLY A 128 1.26 15.46 4.86
N ARG A 129 0.53 14.49 4.30
CA ARG A 129 -0.52 13.73 4.99
C ARG A 129 -0.11 12.27 5.14
N SER A 130 -0.54 11.65 6.23
CA SER A 130 -0.41 10.21 6.44
C SER A 130 -1.75 9.48 6.31
N PHE A 131 -1.71 8.30 5.71
CA PHE A 131 -2.81 7.33 5.66
C PHE A 131 -2.32 6.01 6.26
N ALA A 132 -3.11 5.40 7.13
CA ALA A 132 -2.78 4.11 7.74
C ALA A 132 -3.89 3.08 7.50
N THR A 133 -3.51 1.83 7.28
CA THR A 133 -4.42 0.68 7.13
C THR A 133 -3.73 -0.63 7.54
N GLN A 134 -4.41 -1.77 7.44
CA GLN A 134 -3.93 -3.09 7.88
C GLN A 134 -4.30 -4.21 6.90
#